data_AF-A0A935E8C0-F1
#
_entry.id   AF-A0A935E8C0-F1
#
_cell.length_a   1.000
_cell.length_b   1.000
_cell.length_c   1.000
_cell.angle_alpha   90.00
_cell.angle_beta   90.00
_cell.angle_gamma   90.00
#
_symmetry.space_group_name_H-M   'P 1'
#
loop_
_entity.id
_entity.type
_entity.pdbx_description
1 polymer ?
#
loop_
_entity_poly.entity_id
_entity_poly.type
_entity_poly.pdbx_seq_one_letter_code
_entity_poly.pdbx_strand_id
1 'polypeptide(L)'
;MQTETDTGRPAPGLDDRDATSPDGNSRHPVAHLAAGCLAGAAIIHFAMVPQHAGDSLLDPVGFAVAGWAQLWLAAALLRRDARDSTHGIAIVVNLALIGVWLWSRTSGLPWGAHAGVAEEIGAVDLIAVALQTVAVLASIAVLGTSAPVRRSSALTPLIGGVAALGLATAAIVSPDAASHGHTGETAVAAGGHSHGANGTDANHAGEMQLVDDTRCDQGFNPAAYWNEARTLGVDIYGGGAMAAQATDESVMSAVAAPDPLGGRGSAGLDELIGATDGAGTSEIAAAGLVVRLSQASDTDYGAWLSWLRSSHATSGHSHGATATTAAASGDDNAGHGGHVGPQPWKAMVDTSQCEALAEELRVARDTALKYPTVKDAEAAGWRMVTPYVPGIAAHYMNFGLVDGTFEADKPEMILYDGTEPDSRVVGLSYYILKQGASEPTQGFTGGNDHYHRHVGLCMRDGVTIGDSSTTEAECVALGGSKGKRNDGWMSHAWVVPGCESPWGVFSAASPILDRDVNLASGSKGEPCAASRAARRYDLSPGTVDDVAVGPALAAGTR
;
A
#
# COMPACT_ATOMS: atom_id res chain seq x y z
N MET A 1 -98.36 -42.51 2.11
CA MET A 1 -98.38 -43.16 0.78
C MET A 1 -97.17 -42.63 0.03
N GLN A 2 -96.03 -43.29 0.25
CA GLN A 2 -95.17 -43.86 -0.79
C GLN A 2 -94.70 -42.81 -1.80
N THR A 3 -93.42 -42.44 -1.76
CA THR A 3 -92.43 -43.18 -2.55
C THR A 3 -91.07 -43.35 -1.84
N GLU A 4 -90.66 -44.62 -1.77
CA GLU A 4 -89.32 -45.23 -1.70
C GLU A 4 -88.36 -44.64 -2.76
N THR A 5 -87.02 -44.74 -2.76
CA THR A 5 -85.96 -45.51 -2.05
C THR A 5 -84.63 -44.90 -2.55
N ASP A 6 -83.69 -44.54 -1.68
CA ASP A 6 -82.49 -45.31 -1.27
C ASP A 6 -81.37 -45.50 -2.34
N THR A 7 -80.17 -45.05 -1.95
CA THR A 7 -78.79 -45.58 -2.16
C THR A 7 -77.81 -44.41 -2.34
N GLY A 8 -76.83 -44.12 -1.47
CA GLY A 8 -76.20 -44.91 -0.42
C GLY A 8 -75.55 -44.06 0.70
N ARG A 9 -75.51 -44.68 1.89
CA ARG A 9 -74.87 -44.29 3.18
C ARG A 9 -73.42 -44.85 3.24
N PRO A 10 -72.58 -44.75 4.32
CA PRO A 10 -72.55 -43.90 5.54
C PRO A 10 -71.17 -43.19 5.80
N ALA A 11 -71.10 -42.03 6.48
CA ALA A 11 -70.73 -41.77 7.90
C ALA A 11 -69.31 -42.26 8.33
N PRO A 12 -68.56 -41.61 9.26
CA PRO A 12 -69.03 -40.76 10.36
C PRO A 12 -68.20 -39.46 10.55
N GLY A 13 -68.72 -38.44 11.22
CA GLY A 13 -68.67 -38.38 12.67
C GLY A 13 -67.57 -37.43 13.09
N LEU A 14 -67.94 -36.16 13.19
CA LEU A 14 -67.24 -35.21 14.02
C LEU A 14 -67.31 -35.75 15.45
N ASP A 15 -66.18 -36.24 15.97
CA ASP A 15 -66.01 -36.38 17.40
C ASP A 15 -64.67 -35.77 17.79
N ASP A 16 -64.77 -34.76 18.64
CA ASP A 16 -63.69 -34.08 19.32
C ASP A 16 -62.84 -35.09 20.09
N ARG A 17 -61.52 -35.07 19.86
CA ARG A 17 -60.45 -34.89 20.88
C ARG A 17 -59.08 -35.35 20.36
N ASP A 18 -58.06 -34.63 20.83
CA ASP A 18 -56.62 -34.91 20.77
C ASP A 18 -55.91 -34.84 19.40
N ALA A 19 -55.34 -33.67 19.12
CA ALA A 19 -53.91 -33.46 19.35
C ALA A 19 -53.53 -32.05 18.89
N THR A 20 -53.41 -31.13 19.84
CA THR A 20 -52.56 -29.95 19.68
C THR A 20 -51.14 -30.46 19.43
N SER A 21 -50.75 -30.66 18.16
CA SER A 21 -49.34 -30.67 17.79
C SER A 21 -48.89 -29.21 17.82
N PRO A 22 -48.03 -28.82 18.77
CA PRO A 22 -47.39 -27.52 18.67
C PRO A 22 -46.46 -27.62 17.47
N ASP A 23 -46.82 -27.03 16.33
CA ASP A 23 -45.89 -26.86 15.22
C ASP A 23 -44.67 -26.09 15.75
N GLY A 24 -43.63 -26.87 16.05
CA GLY A 24 -42.43 -26.49 16.77
C GLY A 24 -41.48 -25.68 15.90
N ASN A 25 -41.91 -24.50 15.47
CA ASN A 25 -41.15 -23.67 14.53
C ASN A 25 -40.64 -22.34 15.13
N SER A 26 -40.70 -22.17 16.46
CA SER A 26 -40.25 -20.97 17.17
C SER A 26 -38.73 -20.88 17.37
N ARG A 27 -37.96 -21.93 17.05
CA ARG A 27 -36.48 -21.98 17.16
C ARG A 27 -35.74 -21.33 15.98
N HIS A 28 -36.41 -21.12 14.84
CA HIS A 28 -35.76 -20.67 13.60
C HIS A 28 -35.10 -19.28 13.67
N PRO A 29 -35.74 -18.21 14.19
CA PRO A 29 -35.19 -16.85 14.17
C PRO A 29 -33.80 -16.70 14.80
N VAL A 30 -33.64 -17.19 16.03
CA VAL A 30 -32.39 -17.04 16.80
C VAL A 30 -31.31 -17.97 16.27
N ALA A 31 -31.70 -19.15 15.76
CA ALA A 31 -30.78 -20.05 15.06
C ALA A 31 -30.27 -19.45 13.74
N HIS A 32 -31.11 -18.73 12.98
CA HIS A 32 -30.70 -18.01 11.78
C HIS A 32 -29.76 -16.84 12.09
N LEU A 33 -29.98 -16.12 13.20
CA LEU A 33 -29.05 -15.09 13.67
C LEU A 33 -27.69 -15.72 14.03
N ALA A 34 -27.68 -16.81 14.81
CA ALA A 34 -26.45 -17.53 15.14
C ALA A 34 -25.70 -18.00 13.88
N ALA A 35 -26.41 -18.59 12.91
CA ALA A 35 -25.84 -19.02 11.65
C ALA A 35 -25.29 -17.85 10.82
N GLY A 36 -26.00 -16.72 10.76
CA GLY A 36 -25.56 -15.50 10.06
C GLY A 36 -24.30 -14.89 10.67
N CYS A 37 -24.22 -14.81 12.00
CA CYS A 37 -23.03 -14.34 12.70
C CYS A 37 -21.84 -15.28 12.55
N LEU A 38 -22.05 -16.60 12.57
CA LEU A 38 -21.01 -17.59 12.28
C LEU A 38 -20.49 -17.48 10.86
N ALA A 39 -21.39 -17.29 9.88
CA ALA A 39 -21.00 -17.07 8.50
C ALA A 39 -20.21 -15.76 8.34
N GLY A 40 -20.66 -14.66 8.96
CA GLY A 40 -19.94 -13.39 8.96
C GLY A 40 -18.54 -13.50 9.56
N ALA A 41 -18.41 -14.15 10.72
CA ALA A 41 -17.10 -14.41 11.34
C ALA A 41 -16.21 -15.31 10.48
N ALA A 42 -16.78 -16.33 9.82
CA ALA A 42 -16.04 -17.20 8.92
C ALA A 42 -15.45 -16.44 7.72
N ILE A 43 -16.23 -15.54 7.12
CA ILE A 43 -15.78 -14.70 6.01
C ILE A 43 -14.60 -13.82 6.47
N ILE A 44 -14.70 -13.20 7.65
CA ILE A 44 -13.59 -12.40 8.20
C ILE A 44 -12.34 -13.26 8.41
N HIS A 45 -12.45 -14.42 9.07
CA HIS A 45 -11.29 -15.30 9.25
C HIS A 45 -10.68 -15.77 7.91
N PHE A 46 -11.48 -16.04 6.88
CA PHE A 46 -10.94 -16.34 5.55
C PHE A 46 -10.24 -15.15 4.91
N ALA A 47 -10.76 -13.93 5.09
CA ALA A 47 -10.14 -12.71 4.58
C ALA A 47 -8.77 -12.43 5.23
N MET A 48 -8.58 -12.84 6.49
CA MET A 48 -7.31 -12.69 7.20
C MET A 48 -6.25 -13.74 6.77
N VAL A 49 -6.63 -14.83 6.10
CA VAL A 49 -5.69 -15.88 5.64
C VAL A 49 -4.55 -15.32 4.76
N PRO A 50 -4.81 -14.58 3.67
CA PRO A 50 -3.73 -14.00 2.86
C PRO A 50 -2.92 -12.93 3.60
N GLN A 51 -3.53 -12.23 4.55
CA GLN A 51 -2.88 -11.14 5.30
C GLN A 51 -1.90 -11.65 6.36
N HIS A 52 -2.09 -12.88 6.82
CA HIS A 52 -1.13 -13.58 7.68
C HIS A 52 -0.25 -14.57 6.91
N ALA A 53 -0.28 -14.57 5.57
CA ALA A 53 0.62 -15.39 4.77
C ALA A 53 2.03 -14.77 4.77
N GLY A 54 2.92 -15.31 5.59
CA GLY A 54 4.31 -14.86 5.72
C GLY A 54 5.27 -16.02 6.03
N ASP A 55 6.28 -15.77 6.86
CA ASP A 55 7.36 -16.73 7.17
C ASP A 55 6.91 -18.02 7.87
N SER A 56 5.68 -18.03 8.42
CA SER A 56 5.08 -19.19 9.08
C SER A 56 3.69 -19.47 8.51
N LEU A 57 3.43 -20.74 8.18
CA LEU A 57 2.10 -21.19 7.76
C LEU A 57 1.14 -21.37 8.94
N LEU A 58 1.61 -21.25 10.18
CA LEU A 58 0.79 -21.57 11.35
C LEU A 58 -0.38 -20.60 11.54
N ASP A 59 -0.13 -19.30 11.36
CA ASP A 59 -1.12 -18.24 11.48
C ASP A 59 -2.17 -18.29 10.36
N PRO A 60 -1.80 -18.34 9.05
CA PRO A 60 -2.78 -18.39 7.96
C PRO A 60 -3.57 -19.72 7.94
N VAL A 61 -2.96 -20.84 8.35
CA VAL A 61 -3.68 -22.11 8.51
C VAL A 61 -4.65 -22.06 9.70
N GLY A 62 -4.27 -21.42 10.81
CA GLY A 62 -5.14 -21.20 11.96
C GLY A 62 -6.42 -20.44 11.59
N PHE A 63 -6.27 -19.34 10.85
CA PHE A 63 -7.39 -18.56 10.31
C PHE A 63 -8.26 -19.37 9.34
N ALA A 64 -7.65 -20.15 8.44
CA ALA A 64 -8.39 -21.00 7.52
C ALA A 64 -9.20 -22.10 8.24
N VAL A 65 -8.61 -22.73 9.26
CA VAL A 65 -9.29 -23.74 10.09
C VAL A 65 -10.44 -23.13 10.86
N ALA A 66 -10.24 -21.95 11.46
CA ALA A 66 -11.30 -21.21 12.16
C ALA A 66 -12.46 -20.86 11.22
N GLY A 67 -12.15 -20.33 10.03
CA GLY A 67 -13.13 -20.00 8.99
C GLY A 67 -13.94 -21.22 8.53
N TRP A 68 -13.27 -22.34 8.22
CA TRP A 68 -13.95 -23.57 7.80
C TRP A 68 -14.80 -24.18 8.90
N ALA A 69 -14.33 -24.16 10.16
CA ALA A 69 -15.11 -24.64 11.30
C ALA A 69 -16.39 -23.81 11.50
N GLN A 70 -16.29 -22.49 11.44
CA GLN A 70 -17.43 -21.59 11.59
C GLN A 70 -18.41 -21.67 10.41
N LEU A 71 -17.92 -21.77 9.17
CA LEU A 71 -18.76 -21.96 7.99
C LEU A 71 -19.52 -23.29 8.03
N TRP A 72 -18.85 -24.37 8.44
CA TRP A 72 -19.50 -25.67 8.63
C TRP A 72 -20.58 -25.60 9.71
N LEU A 73 -20.31 -24.94 10.84
CA LEU A 73 -21.29 -24.75 11.91
C LEU A 73 -22.49 -23.91 11.44
N ALA A 74 -22.25 -22.83 10.70
CA ALA A 74 -23.31 -22.02 10.11
C ALA A 74 -24.22 -22.88 9.21
N ALA A 75 -23.64 -23.67 8.30
CA ALA A 75 -24.40 -24.57 7.44
C ALA A 75 -25.14 -25.67 8.24
N ALA A 76 -24.52 -26.20 9.30
CA ALA A 76 -25.12 -27.23 10.15
C ALA A 76 -26.31 -26.72 10.96
N LEU A 77 -26.26 -25.47 11.44
CA LEU A 77 -27.36 -24.83 12.16
C LEU A 77 -28.54 -24.45 11.27
N LEU A 78 -28.33 -24.32 9.95
CA LEU A 78 -29.39 -24.09 8.98
C LEU A 78 -30.12 -25.38 8.55
N ARG A 79 -29.64 -26.56 8.95
CA ARG A 79 -30.30 -27.83 8.64
C ARG A 79 -31.59 -27.97 9.46
N ARG A 80 -32.62 -28.54 8.81
CA ARG A 80 -33.95 -28.74 9.42
C ARG A 80 -33.92 -29.66 10.65
N ASP A 81 -32.89 -30.50 10.77
CA ASP A 81 -32.62 -31.46 11.83
C ASP A 81 -31.44 -31.07 12.73
N ALA A 82 -31.09 -29.78 12.78
CA ALA A 82 -30.01 -29.27 13.63
C ALA A 82 -30.21 -29.72 15.09
N ARG A 83 -29.22 -30.45 15.63
CA ARG A 83 -29.24 -30.96 16.99
C ARG A 83 -28.81 -29.88 17.98
N ASP A 84 -29.35 -29.93 19.19
CA ASP A 84 -28.90 -29.07 20.31
C ASP A 84 -27.38 -29.19 20.55
N SER A 85 -26.81 -30.38 20.29
CA SER A 85 -25.35 -30.58 20.32
C SER A 85 -24.57 -29.68 19.36
N THR A 86 -25.14 -29.32 18.21
CA THR A 86 -24.50 -28.42 17.23
C THR A 86 -24.38 -27.00 17.78
N HIS A 87 -25.38 -26.51 18.51
CA HIS A 87 -25.29 -25.24 19.25
C HIS A 87 -24.25 -25.31 20.37
N GLY A 88 -24.17 -26.46 21.08
CA GLY A 88 -23.12 -26.69 22.06
C GLY A 88 -21.71 -26.62 21.47
N ILE A 89 -21.50 -27.26 20.32
CA ILE A 89 -20.22 -27.20 19.59
C ILE A 89 -19.92 -25.76 19.13
N ALA A 90 -20.92 -25.05 18.60
CA ALA A 90 -20.75 -23.66 18.18
C ALA A 90 -20.32 -22.75 19.36
N ILE A 91 -20.88 -22.95 20.55
CA ILE A 91 -20.47 -22.23 21.76
C ILE A 91 -19.01 -22.52 22.09
N VAL A 92 -18.62 -23.79 22.17
CA VAL A 92 -17.26 -24.18 22.56
C VAL A 92 -16.22 -23.68 21.56
N VAL A 93 -16.47 -23.85 20.25
CA VAL A 93 -15.54 -23.43 19.20
C VAL A 93 -15.34 -21.91 19.21
N ASN A 94 -16.41 -21.12 19.33
CA ASN A 94 -16.27 -19.66 19.30
C ASN A 94 -15.71 -19.10 20.61
N LEU A 95 -16.00 -19.70 21.77
CA LEU A 95 -15.33 -19.35 23.02
C LEU A 95 -13.83 -19.67 22.97
N ALA A 96 -13.43 -20.77 22.33
CA ALA A 96 -12.02 -21.10 22.11
C ALA A 96 -11.34 -20.06 21.19
N LEU A 97 -11.98 -19.65 20.10
CA LEU A 97 -11.44 -18.62 19.20
C LEU A 97 -11.31 -17.26 19.89
N ILE A 98 -12.33 -16.83 20.64
CA ILE A 98 -12.27 -15.61 21.47
C ILE A 98 -11.14 -15.73 22.52
N GLY A 99 -10.95 -16.91 23.11
CA GLY A 99 -9.87 -17.16 24.07
C GLY A 99 -8.48 -17.06 23.45
N VAL A 100 -8.28 -17.61 22.25
CA VAL A 100 -7.02 -17.49 21.49
C VAL A 100 -6.76 -16.02 21.14
N TRP A 101 -7.78 -15.29 20.69
CA TRP A 101 -7.68 -13.85 20.43
C TRP A 101 -7.33 -13.06 21.70
N LEU A 102 -7.99 -13.33 22.83
CA LEU A 102 -7.65 -12.67 24.10
C LEU A 102 -6.19 -12.94 24.52
N TRP A 103 -5.67 -14.15 24.27
CA TRP A 103 -4.28 -14.48 24.55
C TRP A 103 -3.34 -13.68 23.64
N SER A 104 -3.59 -13.65 22.34
CA SER A 104 -2.74 -12.89 21.40
C SER A 104 -2.68 -11.40 21.74
N ARG A 105 -3.79 -10.79 22.20
CA ARG A 105 -3.84 -9.36 22.56
C ARG A 105 -3.34 -9.01 23.97
N THR A 106 -3.13 -9.99 24.86
CA THR A 106 -2.70 -9.72 26.24
C THR A 106 -1.24 -10.05 26.49
N SER A 107 -0.81 -11.27 26.13
CA SER A 107 0.54 -11.78 26.43
C SER A 107 1.28 -12.26 25.19
N GLY A 108 0.62 -12.27 24.03
CA GLY A 108 1.12 -12.89 22.82
C GLY A 108 1.00 -14.42 22.86
N LEU A 109 0.76 -15.04 21.71
CA LEU A 109 0.79 -16.50 21.60
C LEU A 109 2.25 -16.98 21.67
N PRO A 110 2.56 -18.14 22.26
CA PRO A 110 3.94 -18.61 22.38
C PRO A 110 4.46 -19.29 21.10
N TRP A 111 3.72 -19.18 20.00
CA TRP A 111 4.00 -19.72 18.66
C TRP A 111 3.43 -18.77 17.60
N GLY A 112 3.79 -18.98 16.34
CA GLY A 112 3.39 -18.09 15.23
C GLY A 112 4.47 -17.08 14.88
N ALA A 113 4.22 -16.22 13.89
CA ALA A 113 5.20 -15.21 13.43
C ALA A 113 5.51 -14.16 14.51
N HIS A 114 4.62 -14.01 15.51
CA HIS A 114 4.69 -12.99 16.56
C HIS A 114 4.83 -13.62 17.96
N ALA A 115 5.57 -14.73 18.07
CA ALA A 115 5.65 -15.51 19.30
C ALA A 115 6.13 -14.66 20.50
N GLY A 116 5.30 -14.57 21.55
CA GLY A 116 5.59 -13.86 22.80
C GLY A 116 5.39 -12.35 22.75
N VAL A 117 4.84 -11.80 21.66
CA VAL A 117 4.54 -10.38 21.51
C VAL A 117 3.03 -10.17 21.54
N ALA A 118 2.54 -9.29 22.41
CA ALA A 118 1.13 -8.91 22.44
C ALA A 118 0.80 -8.10 21.18
N GLU A 119 -0.19 -8.53 20.44
CA GLU A 119 -0.55 -7.89 19.18
C GLU A 119 -1.61 -6.78 19.38
N GLU A 120 -1.61 -5.76 18.51
CA GLU A 120 -2.55 -4.63 18.57
C GLU A 120 -4.01 -5.03 18.27
N ILE A 121 -4.98 -4.23 18.71
CA ILE A 121 -6.41 -4.46 18.48
C ILE A 121 -6.90 -3.50 17.39
N GLY A 122 -7.32 -4.03 16.24
CA GLY A 122 -7.98 -3.20 15.21
C GLY A 122 -9.49 -3.49 15.06
N ALA A 123 -10.17 -2.77 14.17
CA ALA A 123 -11.62 -2.84 14.05
C ALA A 123 -12.16 -4.18 13.55
N VAL A 124 -11.47 -4.86 12.63
CA VAL A 124 -11.89 -6.16 12.06
C VAL A 124 -11.84 -7.26 13.11
N ASP A 125 -10.83 -7.23 13.98
CA ASP A 125 -10.75 -8.11 15.16
C ASP A 125 -11.99 -7.97 16.06
N LEU A 126 -12.34 -6.72 16.40
CA LEU A 126 -13.46 -6.43 17.27
C LEU A 126 -14.79 -6.84 16.63
N ILE A 127 -14.95 -6.65 15.32
CA ILE A 127 -16.14 -7.09 14.58
C ILE A 127 -16.22 -8.61 14.55
N ALA A 128 -15.11 -9.31 14.30
CA ALA A 128 -15.07 -10.78 14.35
C ALA A 128 -15.45 -11.30 15.74
N VAL A 129 -14.88 -10.75 16.81
CA VAL A 129 -15.19 -11.13 18.20
C VAL A 129 -16.63 -10.78 18.57
N ALA A 130 -17.16 -9.66 18.11
CA ALA A 130 -18.56 -9.28 18.32
C ALA A 130 -19.52 -10.28 17.65
N LEU A 131 -19.25 -10.66 16.40
CA LEU A 131 -20.03 -11.66 15.68
C LEU A 131 -19.96 -13.03 16.37
N GLN A 132 -18.76 -13.45 16.81
CA GLN A 132 -18.57 -14.68 17.59
C GLN A 132 -19.36 -14.65 18.91
N THR A 133 -19.33 -13.52 19.63
CA THR A 133 -20.05 -13.33 20.89
C THR A 133 -21.55 -13.38 20.69
N VAL A 134 -22.08 -12.72 19.65
CA VAL A 134 -23.51 -12.78 19.33
C VAL A 134 -23.92 -14.20 18.93
N ALA A 135 -23.09 -14.93 18.17
CA ALA A 135 -23.35 -16.34 17.84
C ALA A 135 -23.38 -17.25 19.08
N VAL A 136 -22.49 -17.02 20.05
CA VAL A 136 -22.46 -17.73 21.34
C VAL A 136 -23.73 -17.44 22.13
N LEU A 137 -24.09 -16.16 22.33
CA LEU A 137 -25.27 -15.76 23.08
C LEU A 137 -26.57 -16.25 22.44
N ALA A 138 -26.68 -16.17 21.12
CA ALA A 138 -27.82 -16.70 20.38
C ALA A 138 -27.93 -18.23 20.52
N SER A 139 -26.80 -18.95 20.47
CA SER A 139 -26.77 -20.40 20.68
C SER A 139 -27.12 -20.80 22.12
N ILE A 140 -26.66 -20.04 23.13
CA ILE A 140 -27.05 -20.23 24.54
C ILE A 140 -28.55 -19.97 24.71
N ALA A 141 -29.11 -18.94 24.07
CA ALA A 141 -30.53 -18.64 24.13
C ALA A 141 -31.39 -19.76 23.49
N VAL A 142 -30.93 -20.37 22.41
CA VAL A 142 -31.59 -21.54 21.81
C VAL A 142 -31.57 -22.75 22.77
N LEU A 143 -30.47 -22.96 23.49
CA LEU A 143 -30.35 -24.07 24.44
C LEU A 143 -31.07 -23.83 25.78
N GLY A 144 -31.17 -22.57 26.22
CA GLY A 144 -31.77 -22.17 27.49
C GLY A 144 -33.29 -21.95 27.45
N THR A 145 -33.89 -21.89 26.26
CA THR A 145 -35.34 -21.68 26.11
C THR A 145 -36.11 -23.00 26.08
N SER A 146 -36.74 -23.35 27.20
CA SER A 146 -37.77 -24.42 27.25
C SER A 146 -39.19 -23.89 26.97
N ALA A 147 -39.36 -22.58 26.77
CA ALA A 147 -40.66 -21.92 26.64
C ALA A 147 -40.92 -21.41 25.20
N PRO A 148 -42.17 -21.47 24.70
CA PRO A 148 -42.50 -21.05 23.34
C PRO A 148 -42.31 -19.53 23.17
N VAL A 149 -41.32 -19.13 22.37
CA VAL A 149 -41.07 -17.74 22.01
C VAL A 149 -42.27 -17.19 21.21
N ARG A 150 -42.78 -16.03 21.62
CA ARG A 150 -43.91 -15.32 20.99
C ARG A 150 -43.55 -15.01 19.53
N ARG A 151 -44.43 -15.35 18.58
CA ARG A 151 -44.23 -15.13 17.12
C ARG A 151 -43.77 -13.69 16.82
N SER A 152 -42.47 -13.49 16.60
CA SER A 152 -41.94 -12.31 15.90
C SER A 152 -42.07 -12.55 14.39
N SER A 153 -42.33 -11.51 13.60
CA SER A 153 -42.38 -11.67 12.14
C SER A 153 -41.04 -12.23 11.65
N ALA A 154 -41.08 -13.19 10.73
CA ALA A 154 -39.89 -13.90 10.23
C ALA A 154 -38.86 -12.99 9.54
N LEU A 155 -39.16 -11.70 9.36
CA LEU A 155 -38.32 -10.73 8.66
C LEU A 155 -37.16 -10.19 9.52
N THR A 156 -37.36 -9.93 10.81
CA THR A 156 -36.34 -9.30 11.69
C THR A 156 -35.03 -10.10 11.87
N PRO A 157 -35.04 -11.43 12.12
CA PRO A 157 -33.80 -12.21 12.24
C PRO A 157 -33.08 -12.44 10.89
N LEU A 158 -33.82 -12.50 9.78
CA LEU A 158 -33.27 -12.60 8.43
C LEU A 158 -32.53 -11.30 8.07
N ILE A 159 -33.10 -10.15 8.44
CA ILE A 159 -32.43 -8.84 8.36
C ILE A 159 -31.17 -8.83 9.24
N GLY A 160 -31.20 -9.42 10.44
CA GLY A 160 -30.02 -9.53 11.30
C GLY A 160 -28.89 -10.37 10.70
N GLY A 161 -29.20 -11.51 10.07
CA GLY A 161 -28.22 -12.33 9.37
C GLY A 161 -27.65 -11.62 8.13
N VAL A 162 -28.49 -10.98 7.32
CA VAL A 162 -28.06 -10.19 6.16
C VAL A 162 -27.25 -8.97 6.58
N ALA A 163 -27.64 -8.30 7.68
CA ALA A 163 -26.89 -7.19 8.25
C ALA A 163 -25.53 -7.65 8.80
N ALA A 164 -25.44 -8.83 9.41
CA ALA A 164 -24.17 -9.42 9.84
C ALA A 164 -23.24 -9.74 8.65
N LEU A 165 -23.79 -10.25 7.53
CA LEU A 165 -23.04 -10.41 6.29
C LEU A 165 -22.62 -9.06 5.68
N GLY A 166 -23.51 -8.06 5.71
CA GLY A 166 -23.21 -6.70 5.26
C GLY A 166 -22.12 -6.03 6.10
N LEU A 167 -22.15 -6.20 7.42
CA LEU A 167 -21.13 -5.75 8.36
C LEU A 167 -19.79 -6.46 8.13
N ALA A 168 -19.79 -7.77 7.92
CA ALA A 168 -18.58 -8.52 7.57
C ALA A 168 -17.98 -8.05 6.23
N THR A 169 -18.85 -7.78 5.24
CA THR A 169 -18.42 -7.23 3.95
C THR A 169 -17.84 -5.82 4.12
N ALA A 170 -18.50 -4.94 4.86
CA ALA A 170 -18.01 -3.59 5.14
C ALA A 170 -16.70 -3.59 5.96
N ALA A 171 -16.54 -4.53 6.89
CA ALA A 171 -15.31 -4.73 7.64
C ALA A 171 -14.16 -5.12 6.71
N ILE A 172 -14.37 -6.07 5.78
CA ILE A 172 -13.34 -6.52 4.83
C ILE A 172 -12.93 -5.42 3.83
N VAL A 173 -13.85 -4.51 3.51
CA VAL A 173 -13.59 -3.38 2.61
C VAL A 173 -13.01 -2.16 3.37
N SER A 174 -12.90 -2.24 4.71
CA SER A 174 -12.34 -1.15 5.50
C SER A 174 -10.81 -1.06 5.36
N PRO A 175 -10.22 0.15 5.45
CA PRO A 175 -8.76 0.31 5.46
C PRO A 175 -8.08 -0.53 6.54
N ASP A 176 -8.72 -0.64 7.71
CA ASP A 176 -8.26 -1.51 8.80
C ASP A 176 -8.10 -2.95 8.34
N ALA A 177 -9.02 -3.51 7.53
CA ALA A 177 -8.84 -4.86 7.02
C ALA A 177 -7.58 -5.00 6.20
N ALA A 178 -7.21 -4.01 5.37
CA ALA A 178 -5.98 -4.08 4.59
C ALA A 178 -4.72 -4.03 5.45
N SER A 179 -4.76 -3.29 6.58
CA SER A 179 -3.66 -3.12 7.53
C SER A 179 -3.70 -4.09 8.73
N HIS A 180 -4.68 -4.98 8.79
CA HIS A 180 -4.87 -5.97 9.88
C HIS A 180 -3.93 -7.17 9.78
N GLY A 181 -3.38 -7.44 8.60
CA GLY A 181 -2.12 -8.16 8.50
C GLY A 181 -1.02 -7.22 8.95
N HIS A 182 -0.13 -7.68 9.81
CA HIS A 182 1.04 -6.90 10.24
C HIS A 182 2.07 -6.75 9.08
N THR A 183 1.64 -6.20 7.95
CA THR A 183 2.44 -5.28 7.15
C THR A 183 2.40 -3.97 7.92
N GLY A 184 3.53 -3.53 8.46
CA GLY A 184 3.63 -2.37 9.36
C GLY A 184 3.22 -1.03 8.74
N GLU A 185 1.95 -0.87 8.41
CA GLU A 185 1.28 0.41 8.32
C GLU A 185 0.88 0.81 9.73
N THR A 186 1.75 1.53 10.42
CA THR A 186 1.34 2.29 11.60
C THR A 186 0.45 3.43 11.16
N ALA A 187 -0.83 3.14 10.89
CA ALA A 187 -1.88 4.14 10.97
C ALA A 187 -2.09 4.44 12.45
N VAL A 188 -1.46 5.50 12.95
CA VAL A 188 -1.83 6.08 14.24
C VAL A 188 -3.24 6.62 14.08
N ALA A 189 -4.24 5.80 14.38
CA ALA A 189 -5.62 6.22 14.51
C ALA A 189 -5.72 7.14 15.73
N ALA A 190 -5.49 8.44 15.52
CA ALA A 190 -5.93 9.46 16.45
C ALA A 190 -7.45 9.33 16.58
N GLY A 191 -7.91 8.94 17.77
CA GLY A 191 -9.33 8.82 18.09
C GLY A 191 -10.05 10.15 17.91
N GLY A 192 -10.62 10.36 16.72
CA GLY A 192 -11.54 11.44 16.42
C GLY A 192 -12.92 11.10 16.97
N HIS A 193 -13.25 11.61 18.16
CA HIS A 193 -14.61 11.57 18.68
C HIS A 193 -15.54 12.39 17.78
N SER A 194 -16.50 11.71 17.14
CA SER A 194 -17.48 12.33 16.26
C SER A 194 -18.47 13.20 17.05
N HIS A 195 -18.48 14.50 16.78
CA HIS A 195 -19.63 15.36 17.04
C HIS A 195 -20.11 16.02 15.75
N GLY A 196 -21.36 15.72 15.38
CA GLY A 196 -22.20 16.61 14.58
C GLY A 196 -22.03 16.53 13.07
N ALA A 197 -22.93 15.80 12.42
CA ALA A 197 -23.21 15.93 11.00
C ALA A 197 -23.67 17.36 10.68
N ASN A 198 -22.84 18.13 9.95
CA ASN A 198 -23.17 19.14 8.93
C ASN A 198 -21.90 19.96 8.55
N GLY A 199 -21.29 19.68 7.38
CA GLY A 199 -20.30 20.56 6.74
C GLY A 199 -18.96 19.95 6.33
N THR A 200 -18.92 18.85 5.58
CA THR A 200 -17.69 18.08 5.30
C THR A 200 -16.72 18.73 4.30
N ASP A 201 -17.21 19.46 3.29
CA ASP A 201 -16.36 19.86 2.15
C ASP A 201 -15.60 21.17 2.39
N ALA A 202 -16.22 22.13 3.10
CA ALA A 202 -15.58 23.40 3.45
C ALA A 202 -14.49 23.24 4.54
N ASN A 203 -14.63 22.23 5.40
CA ASN A 203 -13.65 21.94 6.44
C ASN A 203 -12.42 21.25 5.86
N HIS A 204 -12.60 20.35 4.88
CA HIS A 204 -11.48 19.67 4.23
C HIS A 204 -10.64 20.62 3.35
N ALA A 205 -11.29 21.48 2.55
CA ALA A 205 -10.58 22.50 1.78
C ALA A 205 -9.82 23.50 2.68
N GLY A 206 -10.40 23.84 3.83
CA GLY A 206 -9.74 24.68 4.84
C GLY A 206 -8.51 24.01 5.48
N GLU A 207 -8.56 22.70 5.72
CA GLU A 207 -7.42 21.93 6.23
C GLU A 207 -6.28 21.84 5.20
N MET A 208 -6.60 21.59 3.92
CA MET A 208 -5.60 21.58 2.85
C MET A 208 -4.94 22.95 2.68
N GLN A 209 -5.73 24.03 2.66
CA GLN A 209 -5.21 25.39 2.60
C GLN A 209 -4.31 25.72 3.80
N LEU A 210 -4.68 25.27 5.00
CA LEU A 210 -3.85 25.47 6.19
C LEU A 210 -2.51 24.76 6.05
N VAL A 211 -2.48 23.53 5.53
CA VAL A 211 -1.22 22.82 5.26
C VAL A 211 -0.39 23.56 4.20
N ASP A 212 -1.00 24.03 3.10
CA ASP A 212 -0.31 24.83 2.10
C ASP A 212 0.30 26.11 2.67
N ASP A 213 -0.45 26.79 3.55
CA ASP A 213 -0.01 28.04 4.18
C ASP A 213 1.09 27.82 5.24
N THR A 214 1.21 26.60 5.78
CA THR A 214 2.10 26.31 6.93
C THR A 214 3.24 25.35 6.63
N ARG A 215 3.25 24.71 5.45
CA ARG A 215 4.30 23.76 5.08
C ARG A 215 5.66 24.44 4.91
N CYS A 216 6.71 23.73 5.31
CA CYS A 216 8.09 24.22 5.39
C CYS A 216 9.08 23.44 4.51
N ASP A 217 8.57 22.62 3.60
CA ASP A 217 9.29 21.60 2.82
C ASP A 217 9.56 21.96 1.36
N GLN A 218 9.00 23.06 0.88
CA GLN A 218 9.00 23.45 -0.54
C GLN A 218 10.43 23.55 -1.13
N GLY A 219 11.41 23.90 -0.30
CA GLY A 219 12.81 24.02 -0.71
C GLY A 219 13.59 22.70 -0.81
N PHE A 220 13.01 21.55 -0.43
CA PHE A 220 13.71 20.25 -0.51
C PHE A 220 13.73 19.66 -1.91
N ASN A 221 12.76 20.02 -2.74
CA ASN A 221 12.63 19.54 -4.12
C ASN A 221 12.66 20.71 -5.11
N PRO A 222 13.08 20.49 -6.36
CA PRO A 222 13.08 21.53 -7.38
C PRO A 222 11.66 21.93 -7.82
N ALA A 223 11.50 23.11 -8.40
CA ALA A 223 10.22 23.60 -8.92
C ALA A 223 9.57 22.61 -9.92
N ALA A 224 10.37 21.96 -10.77
CA ALA A 224 9.90 20.91 -11.67
C ALA A 224 9.20 19.74 -10.95
N TYR A 225 9.72 19.33 -9.81
CA TYR A 225 9.12 18.26 -9.01
C TYR A 225 7.72 18.65 -8.55
N TRP A 226 7.55 19.83 -7.95
CA TRP A 226 6.25 20.26 -7.43
C TRP A 226 5.20 20.42 -8.52
N ASN A 227 5.60 20.94 -9.68
CA ASN A 227 4.71 21.06 -10.84
C ASN A 227 4.17 19.70 -11.31
N GLU A 228 5.04 18.68 -11.40
CA GLU A 228 4.62 17.34 -11.81
C GLU A 228 3.91 16.58 -10.68
N ALA A 229 4.35 16.73 -9.43
CA ALA A 229 3.73 16.10 -8.27
C ALA A 229 2.28 16.56 -8.09
N ARG A 230 2.03 17.87 -8.22
CA ARG A 230 0.67 18.45 -8.27
C ARG A 230 -0.13 17.90 -9.44
N THR A 231 0.51 17.80 -10.61
CA THR A 231 -0.13 17.28 -11.83
C THR A 231 -0.58 15.83 -11.67
N LEU A 232 0.15 15.02 -10.91
CA LEU A 232 -0.13 13.60 -10.69
C LEU A 232 -0.91 13.33 -9.40
N GLY A 233 -1.11 14.33 -8.54
CA GLY A 233 -1.77 14.17 -7.24
C GLY A 233 -0.94 13.37 -6.23
N VAL A 234 0.39 13.45 -6.32
CA VAL A 234 1.33 12.72 -5.44
C VAL A 234 1.96 13.63 -4.37
N ASP A 235 1.65 14.92 -4.36
CA ASP A 235 1.84 15.78 -3.18
C ASP A 235 0.65 15.59 -2.23
N ILE A 236 0.87 14.88 -1.12
CA ILE A 236 -0.19 14.37 -0.25
C ILE A 236 -0.24 15.13 1.08
N TYR A 237 -1.47 15.49 1.48
CA TYR A 237 -1.79 16.18 2.72
C TYR A 237 -2.07 15.16 3.83
N GLY A 238 -1.03 14.74 4.57
CA GLY A 238 -1.15 13.73 5.62
C GLY A 238 -1.03 12.29 5.08
N GLY A 239 -0.78 11.32 5.98
CA GLY A 239 -0.36 9.95 5.67
C GLY A 239 -1.41 9.03 5.06
N GLY A 240 -2.21 9.53 4.13
CA GLY A 240 -3.11 8.75 3.30
C GLY A 240 -3.58 9.63 2.14
N ALA A 241 -3.66 9.06 0.95
CA ALA A 241 -4.42 9.69 -0.12
C ALA A 241 -5.85 9.87 0.40
N MET A 242 -6.25 11.12 0.64
CA MET A 242 -7.64 11.43 0.91
C MET A 242 -8.39 10.97 -0.34
N ALA A 243 -9.24 9.95 -0.18
CA ALA A 243 -10.14 9.55 -1.23
C ALA A 243 -10.82 10.82 -1.71
N ALA A 244 -10.59 11.17 -2.98
CA ALA A 244 -11.36 12.17 -3.66
C ALA A 244 -12.82 11.68 -3.59
N GLN A 245 -13.56 12.11 -2.56
CA GLN A 245 -15.00 12.06 -2.64
C GLN A 245 -15.33 12.97 -3.80
N ALA A 246 -15.71 12.32 -4.89
CA ALA A 246 -16.12 12.95 -6.12
C ALA A 246 -17.13 14.06 -5.82
N THR A 247 -16.66 15.29 -5.77
CA THR A 247 -17.46 16.48 -5.96
C THR A 247 -16.76 17.33 -7.00
N ASP A 248 -17.25 17.14 -8.22
CA ASP A 248 -17.06 17.95 -9.42
C ASP A 248 -15.80 17.66 -10.26
N GLU A 249 -16.02 17.00 -11.41
CA GLU A 249 -15.06 16.89 -12.53
C GLU A 249 -14.48 18.26 -12.94
N SER A 250 -15.15 19.36 -12.57
CA SER A 250 -14.76 20.74 -12.85
C SER A 250 -13.50 21.20 -12.10
N VAL A 251 -13.19 20.65 -10.90
CA VAL A 251 -12.08 21.12 -10.06
C VAL A 251 -10.78 20.36 -10.37
N MET A 252 -10.85 19.05 -10.61
CA MET A 252 -9.69 18.27 -11.08
C MET A 252 -9.26 18.67 -12.50
N SER A 253 -10.21 19.16 -13.33
CA SER A 253 -9.92 19.71 -14.65
C SER A 253 -9.33 21.14 -14.61
N ALA A 254 -9.39 21.85 -13.47
CA ALA A 254 -9.01 23.26 -13.38
C ALA A 254 -7.53 23.50 -13.03
N VAL A 255 -6.82 22.50 -12.49
CA VAL A 255 -5.45 22.67 -11.95
C VAL A 255 -4.38 22.05 -12.85
N ALA A 256 -4.72 21.05 -13.65
CA ALA A 256 -3.74 20.25 -14.35
C ALA A 256 -3.72 20.54 -15.87
N ALA A 257 -2.52 20.57 -16.46
CA ALA A 257 -2.38 20.83 -17.89
C ALA A 257 -3.22 19.84 -18.72
N PRO A 258 -3.97 20.32 -19.73
CA PRO A 258 -4.76 19.46 -20.61
C PRO A 258 -3.84 18.54 -21.42
N ASP A 259 -4.33 17.37 -21.79
CA ASP A 259 -3.60 16.46 -22.70
C ASP A 259 -3.25 17.23 -23.99
N PRO A 260 -1.95 17.45 -24.28
CA PRO A 260 -1.53 18.23 -25.45
C PRO A 260 -1.89 17.55 -26.77
N LEU A 261 -2.20 16.24 -26.77
CA LEU A 261 -2.66 15.48 -27.92
C LEU A 261 -4.19 15.45 -28.05
N GLY A 262 -4.93 15.98 -27.07
CA GLY A 262 -6.39 16.03 -27.08
C GLY A 262 -7.05 14.66 -27.25
N GLY A 263 -6.47 13.61 -26.64
CA GLY A 263 -6.92 12.23 -26.70
C GLY A 263 -6.61 11.49 -28.00
N ARG A 264 -5.90 12.11 -28.96
CA ARG A 264 -5.56 11.47 -30.24
C ARG A 264 -4.44 10.44 -30.15
N GLY A 265 -3.60 10.53 -29.10
CA GLY A 265 -2.38 9.74 -28.96
C GLY A 265 -1.29 10.09 -30.00
N SER A 266 -0.13 9.45 -29.87
CA SER A 266 1.00 9.56 -30.79
C SER A 266 1.86 8.30 -30.71
N ALA A 267 2.65 8.02 -31.75
CA ALA A 267 3.60 6.90 -31.70
C ALA A 267 4.68 7.10 -30.61
N GLY A 268 5.05 8.35 -30.31
CA GLY A 268 5.96 8.68 -29.22
C GLY A 268 5.35 8.40 -27.85
N LEU A 269 4.07 8.74 -27.66
CA LEU A 269 3.31 8.39 -26.46
C LEU A 269 3.19 6.88 -26.28
N ASP A 270 2.86 6.14 -27.36
CA ASP A 270 2.76 4.68 -27.32
C ASP A 270 4.08 4.02 -26.88
N GLU A 271 5.21 4.55 -27.35
CA GLU A 271 6.54 4.09 -26.93
C GLU A 271 6.80 4.36 -25.44
N LEU A 272 6.44 5.55 -24.94
CA LEU A 272 6.61 5.89 -23.53
C LEU A 272 5.71 5.04 -22.61
N ILE A 273 4.46 4.79 -23.01
CA ILE A 273 3.53 3.93 -22.27
C ILE A 273 4.09 2.51 -22.19
N GLY A 274 4.48 1.91 -23.33
CA GLY A 274 5.03 0.56 -23.35
C GLY A 274 6.34 0.42 -22.55
N ALA A 275 7.15 1.48 -22.47
CA ALA A 275 8.34 1.49 -21.62
C ALA A 275 7.99 1.62 -20.12
N THR A 276 6.91 2.31 -19.79
CA THR A 276 6.47 2.52 -18.40
C THR A 276 6.00 1.21 -17.74
N ASP A 277 5.29 0.36 -18.48
CA ASP A 277 4.79 -0.93 -17.96
C ASP A 277 5.91 -1.82 -17.41
N GLY A 278 7.08 -1.84 -18.07
CA GLY A 278 8.24 -2.59 -17.60
C GLY A 278 8.96 -1.93 -16.43
N ALA A 279 9.02 -0.60 -16.40
CA ALA A 279 9.80 0.18 -15.45
C ALA A 279 9.34 0.00 -13.99
N GLY A 280 8.09 -0.35 -13.75
CA GLY A 280 7.59 -0.64 -12.40
C GLY A 280 8.10 -1.95 -11.79
N THR A 281 8.79 -2.80 -12.55
CA THR A 281 9.16 -4.17 -12.14
C THR A 281 10.64 -4.52 -12.34
N SER A 282 11.41 -3.61 -12.94
CA SER A 282 12.81 -3.83 -13.31
C SER A 282 13.56 -2.49 -13.37
N GLU A 283 14.67 -2.41 -12.65
CA GLU A 283 15.59 -1.26 -12.70
C GLU A 283 16.17 -1.06 -14.11
N ILE A 284 16.45 -2.14 -14.85
CA ILE A 284 16.93 -2.06 -16.23
C ILE A 284 15.84 -1.53 -17.16
N ALA A 285 14.59 -1.94 -16.97
CA ALA A 285 13.45 -1.41 -17.72
C ALA A 285 13.23 0.07 -17.40
N ALA A 286 13.36 0.47 -16.14
CA ALA A 286 13.27 1.87 -15.72
C ALA A 286 14.38 2.74 -16.34
N ALA A 287 15.61 2.23 -16.39
CA ALA A 287 16.69 2.88 -17.12
C ALA A 287 16.34 3.05 -18.60
N GLY A 288 15.71 2.04 -19.20
CA GLY A 288 15.18 2.10 -20.56
C GLY A 288 14.08 3.16 -20.75
N LEU A 289 13.24 3.39 -19.74
CA LEU A 289 12.26 4.48 -19.72
C LEU A 289 12.94 5.84 -19.65
N VAL A 290 13.92 6.04 -18.74
CA VAL A 290 14.67 7.31 -18.61
C VAL A 290 15.32 7.70 -19.94
N VAL A 291 15.94 6.74 -20.64
CA VAL A 291 16.54 6.99 -21.97
C VAL A 291 15.51 7.44 -23.01
N ARG A 292 14.27 6.93 -22.95
CA ARG A 292 13.20 7.34 -23.87
C ARG A 292 12.62 8.71 -23.48
N LEU A 293 12.41 8.96 -22.20
CA LEU A 293 11.97 10.26 -21.69
C LEU A 293 12.95 11.39 -22.06
N SER A 294 14.25 11.10 -22.05
CA SER A 294 15.29 12.07 -22.45
C SER A 294 15.28 12.39 -23.95
N GLN A 295 14.67 11.53 -24.77
CA GLN A 295 14.57 11.68 -26.22
C GLN A 295 13.18 12.13 -26.68
N ALA A 296 12.18 12.01 -25.81
CA ALA A 296 10.80 12.39 -26.09
C ALA A 296 10.69 13.89 -26.40
N SER A 297 9.77 14.23 -27.31
CA SER A 297 9.36 15.61 -27.52
C SER A 297 8.61 16.12 -26.28
N ASP A 298 8.57 17.44 -26.08
CA ASP A 298 7.82 18.02 -24.95
C ASP A 298 6.30 17.73 -25.06
N THR A 299 5.80 17.57 -26.29
CA THR A 299 4.40 17.17 -26.55
C THR A 299 4.15 15.73 -26.10
N ASP A 300 5.01 14.78 -26.46
CA ASP A 300 4.85 13.37 -26.07
C ASP A 300 5.08 13.18 -24.56
N TYR A 301 6.03 13.91 -23.97
CA TYR A 301 6.27 13.91 -22.53
C TYR A 301 5.07 14.47 -21.75
N GLY A 302 4.52 15.61 -22.20
CA GLY A 302 3.31 16.19 -21.60
C GLY A 302 2.10 15.25 -21.70
N ALA A 303 1.94 14.57 -22.83
CA ALA A 303 0.91 13.56 -23.01
C ALA A 303 1.12 12.33 -22.12
N TRP A 304 2.37 11.92 -21.90
CA TRP A 304 2.73 10.84 -20.98
C TRP A 304 2.39 11.20 -19.54
N LEU A 305 2.65 12.44 -19.08
CA LEU A 305 2.21 12.90 -17.76
C LEU A 305 0.68 12.90 -17.63
N SER A 306 -0.05 13.34 -18.67
CA SER A 306 -1.51 13.26 -18.70
C SER A 306 -2.02 11.82 -18.63
N TRP A 307 -1.38 10.90 -19.36
CA TRP A 307 -1.71 9.47 -19.32
C TRP A 307 -1.40 8.85 -17.95
N LEU A 308 -0.24 9.15 -17.35
CA LEU A 308 0.12 8.72 -16.00
C LEU A 308 -0.95 9.14 -15.00
N ARG A 309 -1.37 10.41 -15.02
CA ARG A 309 -2.44 10.92 -14.15
C ARG A 309 -3.72 10.09 -14.26
N SER A 310 -4.14 9.78 -15.49
CA SER A 310 -5.34 8.98 -15.74
C SER A 310 -5.21 7.53 -15.26
N SER A 311 -4.00 6.97 -15.35
CA SER A 311 -3.68 5.61 -14.88
C SER A 311 -3.64 5.53 -13.35
N HIS A 312 -3.08 6.54 -12.68
CA HIS A 312 -3.11 6.66 -11.22
C HIS A 312 -4.54 6.83 -10.69
N ALA A 313 -5.36 7.66 -11.35
CA ALA A 313 -6.76 7.86 -10.98
C ALA A 313 -7.62 6.58 -11.12
N THR A 314 -7.32 5.72 -12.09
CA THR A 314 -8.06 4.45 -12.31
C THR A 314 -7.60 3.32 -11.38
N SER A 315 -6.40 3.40 -10.81
CA SER A 315 -5.95 2.50 -9.74
C SER A 315 -6.72 2.69 -8.43
N GLY A 316 -7.36 3.85 -8.22
CA GLY A 316 -8.28 4.11 -7.10
C GLY A 316 -9.72 3.60 -7.29
N HIS A 317 -10.07 3.08 -8.47
CA HIS A 317 -11.44 2.65 -8.83
C HIS A 317 -11.53 1.19 -9.34
N SER A 318 -10.49 0.38 -9.16
CA SER A 318 -10.49 -1.02 -9.59
C SER A 318 -10.95 -1.96 -8.45
N HIS A 319 -12.26 -2.17 -8.34
CA HIS A 319 -12.78 -3.36 -7.66
C HIS A 319 -12.68 -4.55 -8.63
N GLY A 320 -11.67 -5.40 -8.46
CA GLY A 320 -11.62 -6.70 -9.12
C GLY A 320 -10.81 -6.78 -10.41
N ALA A 321 -9.85 -5.89 -10.63
CA ALA A 321 -8.62 -6.34 -11.26
C ALA A 321 -7.80 -6.95 -10.12
N THR A 322 -7.64 -8.27 -10.11
CA THR A 322 -6.34 -8.81 -9.72
C THR A 322 -5.30 -7.88 -10.33
N ALA A 323 -4.55 -7.15 -9.50
CA ALA A 323 -3.17 -6.85 -9.81
C ALA A 323 -2.64 -8.15 -10.38
N THR A 324 -2.54 -8.20 -11.70
CA THR A 324 -2.29 -9.41 -12.46
C THR A 324 -1.04 -10.01 -11.88
N THR A 325 -1.20 -11.09 -11.11
CA THR A 325 -0.16 -12.09 -10.83
C THR A 325 1.27 -11.55 -10.93
N ALA A 326 1.64 -10.61 -10.06
CA ALA A 326 3.03 -10.45 -9.67
C ALA A 326 3.28 -11.49 -8.57
N ALA A 327 3.23 -12.76 -8.96
CA ALA A 327 3.89 -13.79 -8.19
C ALA A 327 5.37 -13.42 -8.21
N ALA A 328 5.90 -12.97 -7.07
CA ALA A 328 7.32 -12.66 -6.86
C ALA A 328 7.94 -11.79 -7.99
N SER A 329 7.65 -10.49 -8.01
CA SER A 329 8.56 -9.55 -8.67
C SER A 329 9.91 -9.57 -7.92
N GLY A 330 11.01 -9.54 -8.68
CA GLY A 330 12.35 -9.53 -8.12
C GLY A 330 12.67 -8.24 -7.35
N ASP A 331 12.01 -7.12 -7.63
CA ASP A 331 12.05 -5.97 -6.73
C ASP A 331 10.66 -5.87 -6.09
N ASP A 332 10.55 -6.04 -4.77
CA ASP A 332 9.31 -5.75 -4.05
C ASP A 332 9.34 -4.30 -3.63
N ASN A 333 8.96 -3.48 -4.58
CA ASN A 333 8.89 -2.06 -4.39
C ASN A 333 7.73 -1.62 -3.48
N ALA A 334 6.94 -2.54 -2.91
CA ALA A 334 5.77 -2.26 -2.06
C ALA A 334 4.83 -1.13 -2.59
N GLY A 335 4.82 -0.85 -3.90
CA GLY A 335 4.13 0.31 -4.48
C GLY A 335 4.83 1.67 -4.37
N HIS A 336 6.02 1.75 -3.77
CA HIS A 336 6.83 2.94 -3.48
C HIS A 336 8.17 3.01 -4.26
N GLY A 337 8.52 1.99 -5.04
CA GLY A 337 9.84 1.90 -5.68
C GLY A 337 9.99 2.80 -6.89
N GLY A 338 10.26 4.05 -6.56
CA GLY A 338 10.22 5.27 -7.33
C GLY A 338 11.05 5.41 -8.59
N HIS A 339 11.03 4.42 -9.46
CA HIS A 339 11.75 4.44 -10.72
C HIS A 339 10.92 5.03 -11.89
N VAL A 340 9.69 5.48 -11.62
CA VAL A 340 8.81 6.11 -12.59
C VAL A 340 8.16 7.35 -11.97
N GLY A 341 8.50 8.53 -12.51
CA GLY A 341 7.82 9.78 -12.18
C GLY A 341 8.14 10.35 -10.79
N PRO A 342 7.58 11.54 -10.48
CA PRO A 342 7.67 12.16 -9.17
C PRO A 342 7.19 11.23 -8.05
N GLN A 343 7.99 11.12 -7.00
CA GLN A 343 7.64 10.31 -5.84
C GLN A 343 6.57 10.97 -4.99
N PRO A 344 5.69 10.16 -4.35
CA PRO A 344 4.81 10.67 -3.32
C PRO A 344 5.57 11.44 -2.26
N TRP A 345 5.02 12.59 -1.86
CA TRP A 345 5.59 13.42 -0.83
C TRP A 345 4.53 13.87 0.15
N LYS A 346 4.73 13.50 1.40
CA LYS A 346 3.92 13.94 2.52
C LYS A 346 4.35 15.35 2.93
N ALA A 347 3.42 16.29 2.78
CA ALA A 347 3.62 17.67 3.16
C ALA A 347 4.11 17.78 4.63
N MET A 348 5.20 18.51 4.84
CA MET A 348 5.77 18.73 6.17
C MET A 348 5.40 20.11 6.70
N VAL A 349 4.68 20.14 7.83
CA VAL A 349 4.24 21.37 8.52
C VAL A 349 4.93 21.60 9.86
N ASP A 350 5.65 20.58 10.38
CA ASP A 350 6.44 20.71 11.59
C ASP A 350 7.80 21.34 11.24
N THR A 351 7.96 22.62 11.61
CA THR A 351 9.18 23.38 11.36
C THR A 351 10.43 22.72 11.95
N SER A 352 10.31 22.05 13.10
CA SER A 352 11.46 21.37 13.71
C SER A 352 11.91 20.16 12.89
N GLN A 353 10.97 19.44 12.27
CA GLN A 353 11.30 18.35 11.35
C GLN A 353 11.91 18.88 10.05
N CYS A 354 11.39 19.99 9.50
CA CYS A 354 11.99 20.64 8.33
C CYS A 354 13.42 21.13 8.61
N GLU A 355 13.68 21.77 9.75
CA GLU A 355 15.03 22.23 10.12
C GLU A 355 16.00 21.06 10.27
N ALA A 356 15.56 19.95 10.89
CA ALA A 356 16.37 18.74 11.02
C ALA A 356 16.66 18.10 9.65
N LEU A 357 15.66 17.94 8.79
CA LEU A 357 15.83 17.40 7.44
C LEU A 357 16.76 18.27 6.59
N ALA A 358 16.64 19.60 6.67
CA ALA A 358 17.54 20.52 5.98
C ALA A 358 18.99 20.33 6.39
N GLU A 359 19.25 20.14 7.69
CA GLU A 359 20.58 19.88 8.22
C GLU A 359 21.11 18.51 7.79
N GLU A 360 20.30 17.46 7.83
CA GLU A 360 20.68 16.12 7.37
C GLU A 360 21.01 16.09 5.88
N LEU A 361 20.22 16.77 5.03
CA LEU A 361 20.49 16.90 3.60
C LEU A 361 21.77 17.71 3.34
N ARG A 362 22.05 18.73 4.17
CA ARG A 362 23.31 19.48 4.12
C ARG A 362 24.50 18.59 4.49
N VAL A 363 24.37 17.77 5.53
CA VAL A 363 25.39 16.80 5.97
C VAL A 363 25.64 15.72 4.90
N ALA A 364 24.57 15.20 4.29
CA ALA A 364 24.64 14.27 3.17
C ALA A 364 25.38 14.90 1.98
N ARG A 365 25.04 16.14 1.61
CA ARG A 365 25.73 16.90 0.56
C ARG A 365 27.22 17.08 0.86
N ASP A 366 27.56 17.56 2.05
CA ASP A 366 28.94 17.75 2.46
C ASP A 366 29.72 16.43 2.40
N THR A 367 29.06 15.31 2.73
CA THR A 367 29.66 13.98 2.66
C THR A 367 29.90 13.51 1.24
N ALA A 368 28.95 13.71 0.32
CA ALA A 368 29.14 13.44 -1.11
C ALA A 368 30.33 14.23 -1.68
N LEU A 369 30.40 15.53 -1.34
CA LEU A 369 31.42 16.44 -1.87
C LEU A 369 32.84 16.18 -1.32
N LYS A 370 33.00 15.36 -0.27
CA LYS A 370 34.33 14.88 0.19
C LYS A 370 35.02 13.99 -0.84
N TYR A 371 34.25 13.33 -1.71
CA TYR A 371 34.75 12.38 -2.72
C TYR A 371 34.29 12.80 -4.12
N PRO A 372 34.80 13.93 -4.64
CA PRO A 372 34.25 14.57 -5.83
C PRO A 372 34.46 13.77 -7.12
N THR A 373 35.34 12.76 -7.11
CA THR A 373 35.55 11.86 -8.25
C THR A 373 35.58 10.39 -7.83
N VAL A 374 35.32 9.49 -8.79
CA VAL A 374 35.50 8.03 -8.62
C VAL A 374 36.87 7.71 -8.06
N LYS A 375 37.92 8.34 -8.60
CA LYS A 375 39.30 8.15 -8.13
C LYS A 375 39.46 8.48 -6.63
N ASP A 376 38.80 9.53 -6.15
CA ASP A 376 38.87 9.91 -4.73
C ASP A 376 38.16 8.88 -3.83
N ALA A 377 37.00 8.38 -4.27
CA ALA A 377 36.31 7.30 -3.58
C ALA A 377 37.12 5.99 -3.58
N GLU A 378 37.68 5.57 -4.71
CA GLU A 378 38.51 4.37 -4.76
C GLU A 378 39.77 4.49 -3.88
N ALA A 379 40.40 5.66 -3.86
CA ALA A 379 41.53 5.94 -2.97
C ALA A 379 41.14 5.87 -1.47
N ALA A 380 39.88 6.15 -1.15
CA ALA A 380 39.31 6.03 0.19
C ALA A 380 38.75 4.62 0.50
N GLY A 381 38.88 3.67 -0.42
CA GLY A 381 38.53 2.26 -0.21
C GLY A 381 37.12 1.85 -0.66
N TRP A 382 36.38 2.77 -1.29
CA TRP A 382 35.09 2.47 -1.91
C TRP A 382 35.29 1.62 -3.16
N ARG A 383 34.32 0.76 -3.49
CA ARG A 383 34.42 -0.14 -4.65
C ARG A 383 33.15 -0.11 -5.47
N MET A 384 33.30 -0.08 -6.79
CA MET A 384 32.16 -0.17 -7.69
C MET A 384 31.41 -1.48 -7.46
N VAL A 385 30.10 -1.37 -7.23
CA VAL A 385 29.16 -2.49 -7.12
C VAL A 385 28.12 -2.46 -8.23
N THR A 386 27.84 -1.30 -8.82
CA THR A 386 26.95 -1.17 -10.00
C THR A 386 27.59 -0.21 -11.00
N PRO A 387 27.77 -0.59 -12.28
CA PRO A 387 28.22 0.34 -13.31
C PRO A 387 27.16 1.41 -13.57
N TYR A 388 27.46 2.42 -14.40
CA TYR A 388 26.47 3.44 -14.71
C TYR A 388 25.23 2.85 -15.39
N VAL A 389 24.08 3.06 -14.76
CA VAL A 389 22.76 2.75 -15.31
C VAL A 389 21.97 4.06 -15.42
N PRO A 390 21.39 4.41 -16.59
CA PRO A 390 20.57 5.61 -16.73
C PRO A 390 19.46 5.66 -15.68
N GLY A 391 19.23 6.83 -15.11
CA GLY A 391 18.33 7.03 -13.98
C GLY A 391 18.94 6.71 -12.62
N ILE A 392 19.88 5.76 -12.56
CA ILE A 392 20.31 5.12 -11.31
C ILE A 392 21.72 5.55 -10.87
N ALA A 393 22.57 5.97 -11.82
CA ALA A 393 23.99 6.29 -11.64
C ALA A 393 24.90 5.04 -11.50
N ALA A 394 26.20 5.26 -11.29
CA ALA A 394 27.14 4.22 -10.89
C ALA A 394 27.28 4.19 -9.35
N HIS A 395 27.25 3.01 -8.74
CA HIS A 395 27.31 2.84 -7.29
C HIS A 395 28.67 2.37 -6.83
N TYR A 396 29.25 3.10 -5.88
CA TYR A 396 30.48 2.72 -5.19
C TYR A 396 30.16 2.49 -3.72
N MET A 397 30.35 1.27 -3.24
CA MET A 397 30.00 0.86 -1.89
C MET A 397 31.23 0.86 -0.97
N ASN A 398 31.02 1.26 0.28
CA ASN A 398 31.93 1.01 1.39
C ASN A 398 31.36 -0.09 2.29
N PHE A 399 31.85 -1.32 2.10
CA PHE A 399 31.40 -2.48 2.88
C PHE A 399 31.66 -2.36 4.40
N GLY A 400 32.54 -1.46 4.84
CA GLY A 400 32.79 -1.21 6.25
C GLY A 400 31.69 -0.40 6.93
N LEU A 401 30.81 0.25 6.16
CA LEU A 401 29.65 1.00 6.66
C LEU A 401 28.35 0.20 6.65
N VAL A 402 28.32 -0.97 5.99
CA VAL A 402 27.13 -1.83 5.95
C VAL A 402 26.93 -2.53 7.30
N ASP A 403 26.42 -1.79 8.29
CA ASP A 403 26.25 -2.22 9.68
C ASP A 403 24.79 -2.27 10.15
N GLY A 404 23.85 -1.83 9.30
CA GLY A 404 22.41 -1.83 9.58
C GLY A 404 21.89 -0.56 10.27
N THR A 405 22.71 0.48 10.39
CA THR A 405 22.37 1.77 11.01
C THR A 405 22.30 2.86 9.96
N PHE A 406 21.23 3.65 9.98
CA PHE A 406 21.19 4.87 9.16
C PHE A 406 21.96 6.01 9.83
N GLU A 407 22.90 6.61 9.12
CA GLU A 407 23.59 7.83 9.53
C GLU A 407 23.85 8.74 8.31
N ALA A 408 23.29 9.96 8.30
CA ALA A 408 23.36 10.88 7.16
C ALA A 408 24.78 11.26 6.69
N ASP A 409 25.80 11.12 7.56
CA ASP A 409 27.21 11.36 7.23
C ASP A 409 28.03 10.09 6.92
N LYS A 410 27.39 8.92 6.97
CA LYS A 410 28.00 7.62 6.66
C LYS A 410 27.13 6.80 5.69
N PRO A 411 26.87 7.30 4.48
CA PRO A 411 26.16 6.51 3.47
C PRO A 411 26.95 5.24 3.13
N GLU A 412 26.28 4.13 2.87
CA GLU A 412 26.96 2.91 2.42
C GLU A 412 27.42 3.00 0.97
N MET A 413 26.84 3.90 0.17
CA MET A 413 27.22 4.11 -1.23
C MET A 413 27.31 5.58 -1.65
N ILE A 414 28.27 5.86 -2.53
CA ILE A 414 28.40 7.13 -3.25
C ILE A 414 28.06 6.89 -4.72
N LEU A 415 27.33 7.84 -5.32
CA LEU A 415 26.84 7.73 -6.69
C LEU A 415 27.62 8.65 -7.63
N TYR A 416 27.97 8.12 -8.81
CA TYR A 416 28.76 8.84 -9.81
C TYR A 416 28.09 8.88 -11.19
N ASP A 417 28.35 9.94 -11.94
CA ASP A 417 27.85 10.16 -13.31
C ASP A 417 28.47 9.23 -14.37
N GLY A 418 29.37 8.33 -13.97
CA GLY A 418 30.04 7.35 -14.83
C GLY A 418 31.01 6.47 -14.04
N THR A 419 31.87 5.75 -14.74
CA THR A 419 32.85 4.81 -14.16
C THR A 419 34.31 5.16 -14.47
N GLU A 420 34.56 6.30 -15.10
CA GLU A 420 35.92 6.77 -15.37
C GLU A 420 36.53 7.37 -14.09
N PRO A 421 37.87 7.40 -13.94
CA PRO A 421 38.49 7.94 -12.73
C PRO A 421 38.07 9.37 -12.37
N ASP A 422 37.79 10.20 -13.38
CA ASP A 422 37.37 11.61 -13.22
C ASP A 422 35.83 11.78 -13.22
N SER A 423 35.05 10.70 -13.28
CA SER A 423 33.58 10.73 -13.14
C SER A 423 33.18 11.40 -11.84
N ARG A 424 32.17 12.26 -11.88
CA ARG A 424 31.80 13.19 -10.80
C ARG A 424 30.66 12.66 -9.95
N VAL A 425 30.68 13.01 -8.66
CA VAL A 425 29.64 12.63 -7.71
C VAL A 425 28.29 13.26 -8.09
N VAL A 426 27.20 12.52 -7.96
CA VAL A 426 25.83 12.98 -8.27
C VAL A 426 24.83 12.78 -7.12
N GLY A 427 25.17 11.96 -6.13
CA GLY A 427 24.29 11.67 -5.01
C GLY A 427 24.86 10.62 -4.08
N LEU A 428 24.03 10.17 -3.14
CA LEU A 428 24.34 9.11 -2.17
C LEU A 428 23.25 8.04 -2.20
N SER A 429 23.59 6.83 -1.77
CA SER A 429 22.58 5.85 -1.36
C SER A 429 22.90 5.30 0.02
N TYR A 430 21.84 5.07 0.79
CA TYR A 430 21.85 4.43 2.10
C TYR A 430 21.36 3.00 1.94
N TYR A 431 22.12 2.04 2.46
CA TYR A 431 21.88 0.62 2.28
C TYR A 431 21.80 -0.10 3.61
N ILE A 432 20.60 -0.52 3.97
CA ILE A 432 20.32 -1.16 5.25
C ILE A 432 20.03 -2.64 5.03
N LEU A 433 20.76 -3.50 5.74
CA LEU A 433 20.45 -4.92 5.81
C LEU A 433 19.38 -5.15 6.87
N LYS A 434 18.15 -5.42 6.42
CA LYS A 434 17.01 -5.75 7.28
C LYS A 434 16.21 -6.90 6.69
N GLN A 435 16.04 -7.95 7.50
CA GLN A 435 15.24 -9.11 7.15
C GLN A 435 13.74 -8.77 7.12
N GLY A 436 13.00 -9.55 6.32
CA GLY A 436 11.56 -9.39 6.13
C GLY A 436 11.19 -8.36 5.06
N ALA A 437 9.89 -8.27 4.78
CA ALA A 437 9.31 -7.43 3.72
C ALA A 437 8.86 -6.04 4.19
N SER A 438 8.97 -5.74 5.48
CA SER A 438 8.67 -4.39 5.97
C SER A 438 9.86 -3.46 5.74
N GLU A 439 9.58 -2.29 5.18
CA GLU A 439 10.55 -1.23 4.97
C GLU A 439 11.27 -0.84 6.27
N PRO A 440 12.57 -0.48 6.23
CA PRO A 440 13.26 0.10 7.37
C PRO A 440 12.58 1.39 7.83
N THR A 441 12.43 1.55 9.14
CA THR A 441 11.91 2.80 9.73
C THR A 441 13.01 3.83 9.98
N GLN A 442 14.27 3.48 9.72
CA GLN A 442 15.43 4.35 9.90
C GLN A 442 15.65 5.15 8.62
N GLY A 443 15.95 6.44 8.76
CA GLY A 443 16.04 7.33 7.62
C GLY A 443 16.24 8.78 8.02
N PHE A 444 16.11 9.66 7.04
CA PHE A 444 16.03 11.09 7.21
C PHE A 444 14.79 11.49 8.05
N THR A 445 14.85 12.66 8.65
CA THR A 445 13.75 13.22 9.42
C THR A 445 12.56 13.47 8.51
N GLY A 446 11.44 12.80 8.81
CA GLY A 446 10.20 12.91 8.04
C GLY A 446 9.67 11.52 7.71
N GLY A 447 9.01 11.40 6.56
CA GLY A 447 8.54 10.12 6.03
C GLY A 447 8.50 10.12 4.51
N ASN A 448 9.49 10.76 3.89
CA ASN A 448 9.56 10.97 2.43
C ASN A 448 10.76 10.24 1.79
N ASP A 449 11.64 9.63 2.58
CA ASP A 449 12.88 8.98 2.15
C ASP A 449 12.73 7.46 2.00
N HIS A 450 11.76 7.06 1.18
CA HIS A 450 11.39 5.66 1.00
C HIS A 450 12.53 4.78 0.45
N TYR A 451 12.59 3.54 0.94
CA TYR A 451 13.48 2.50 0.47
C TYR A 451 12.79 1.62 -0.57
N HIS A 452 13.55 1.23 -1.59
CA HIS A 452 13.23 0.06 -2.42
C HIS A 452 14.12 -1.12 -1.99
N ARG A 453 13.74 -2.34 -2.37
CA ARG A 453 14.45 -3.55 -1.95
C ARG A 453 14.92 -4.34 -3.14
N HIS A 454 16.19 -4.74 -3.11
CA HIS A 454 16.80 -5.60 -4.13
C HIS A 454 16.70 -7.06 -3.71
N VAL A 455 15.98 -7.88 -4.48
CA VAL A 455 15.79 -9.31 -4.19
C VAL A 455 16.59 -10.15 -5.19
N GLY A 456 17.77 -10.57 -4.76
CA GLY A 456 18.60 -11.52 -5.50
C GLY A 456 19.18 -10.98 -6.80
N LEU A 457 19.78 -9.79 -6.82
CA LEU A 457 20.54 -9.27 -7.97
C LEU A 457 21.45 -10.30 -8.65
N CYS A 458 21.64 -10.19 -9.96
CA CYS A 458 22.63 -11.01 -10.67
C CYS A 458 24.03 -10.41 -10.50
N MET A 459 24.92 -11.14 -9.81
CA MET A 459 26.25 -10.64 -9.45
C MET A 459 27.35 -11.41 -10.17
N ARG A 460 28.43 -10.72 -10.55
CA ARG A 460 29.70 -11.30 -11.03
C ARG A 460 30.87 -10.47 -10.49
N ASP A 461 31.83 -11.13 -9.84
CA ASP A 461 33.02 -10.50 -9.26
C ASP A 461 32.73 -9.31 -8.32
N GLY A 462 31.60 -9.36 -7.60
CA GLY A 462 31.16 -8.30 -6.69
C GLY A 462 30.41 -7.15 -7.34
N VAL A 463 30.15 -7.22 -8.66
CA VAL A 463 29.44 -6.21 -9.44
C VAL A 463 28.09 -6.75 -9.90
N THR A 464 27.05 -5.92 -9.83
CA THR A 464 25.72 -6.14 -10.36
C THR A 464 25.76 -6.09 -11.88
N ILE A 465 25.38 -7.19 -12.52
CA ILE A 465 25.31 -7.35 -13.98
C ILE A 465 23.90 -7.63 -14.48
N GLY A 466 22.92 -7.69 -13.58
CA GLY A 466 21.50 -7.80 -13.87
C GLY A 466 20.69 -7.50 -12.61
N ASP A 467 19.53 -6.88 -12.80
CA ASP A 467 18.61 -6.52 -11.70
C ASP A 467 17.92 -7.76 -11.11
N SER A 468 17.02 -7.52 -10.17
CA SER A 468 16.34 -8.59 -9.48
C SER A 468 15.33 -9.35 -10.35
N SER A 469 14.83 -8.73 -11.42
CA SER A 469 13.96 -9.38 -12.42
C SER A 469 14.71 -10.39 -13.29
N THR A 470 16.04 -10.25 -13.40
CA THR A 470 16.90 -11.19 -14.16
C THR A 470 16.75 -12.59 -13.60
N THR A 471 16.39 -13.56 -14.44
CA THR A 471 16.22 -14.96 -14.02
C THR A 471 17.57 -15.63 -13.71
N GLU A 472 17.56 -16.74 -12.98
CA GLU A 472 18.79 -17.49 -12.69
C GLU A 472 19.47 -18.00 -13.97
N ALA A 473 18.69 -18.47 -14.94
CA ALA A 473 19.21 -18.95 -16.22
C ALA A 473 19.87 -17.83 -17.03
N GLU A 474 19.25 -16.64 -17.08
CA GLU A 474 19.83 -15.46 -17.73
C GLU A 474 21.10 -15.01 -16.99
N CYS A 475 21.07 -15.01 -15.66
CA CYS A 475 22.22 -14.63 -14.86
C CYS A 475 23.44 -15.56 -15.10
N VAL A 476 23.20 -16.88 -15.15
CA VAL A 476 24.23 -17.87 -15.51
C VAL A 476 24.73 -17.65 -16.94
N ALA A 477 23.85 -17.33 -17.89
CA ALA A 477 24.24 -17.02 -19.27
C ALA A 477 25.13 -15.77 -19.36
N LEU A 478 24.96 -14.80 -18.46
CA LEU A 478 25.83 -13.63 -18.32
C LEU A 478 27.15 -13.94 -17.56
N GLY A 479 27.33 -15.18 -17.11
CA GLY A 479 28.48 -15.62 -16.32
C GLY A 479 28.44 -15.16 -14.87
N GLY A 480 27.26 -14.81 -14.35
CA GLY A 480 27.04 -14.44 -12.96
C GLY A 480 26.30 -15.51 -12.16
N SER A 481 25.92 -15.14 -10.94
CA SER A 481 25.04 -15.93 -10.06
C SER A 481 24.06 -15.01 -9.35
N LYS A 482 22.82 -15.45 -9.17
CA LYS A 482 21.81 -14.70 -8.39
C LYS A 482 22.23 -14.63 -6.93
N GLY A 483 22.15 -13.44 -6.36
CA GLY A 483 22.26 -13.22 -4.93
C GLY A 483 21.20 -14.03 -4.18
N LYS A 484 21.57 -14.54 -3.00
CA LYS A 484 20.63 -15.23 -2.10
C LYS A 484 20.03 -14.30 -1.04
N ARG A 485 20.34 -13.01 -1.14
CA ARG A 485 19.98 -11.97 -0.18
C ARG A 485 18.76 -11.23 -0.68
N ASN A 486 17.81 -11.05 0.23
CA ASN A 486 16.52 -10.40 0.04
C ASN A 486 16.28 -9.32 1.11
N ASP A 487 17.34 -8.94 1.81
CA ASP A 487 17.35 -8.07 2.99
C ASP A 487 18.02 -6.73 2.72
N GLY A 488 18.41 -6.46 1.47
CA GLY A 488 19.07 -5.23 1.06
C GLY A 488 18.07 -4.14 0.69
N TRP A 489 17.86 -3.19 1.60
CA TRP A 489 17.04 -2.01 1.37
C TRP A 489 17.90 -0.84 0.97
N MET A 490 17.49 -0.10 -0.05
CA MET A 490 18.22 1.06 -0.56
C MET A 490 17.32 2.29 -0.66
N SER A 491 17.80 3.41 -0.13
CA SER A 491 17.23 4.74 -0.35
C SER A 491 18.27 5.62 -1.02
N HIS A 492 17.85 6.52 -1.91
CA HIS A 492 18.72 7.43 -2.66
C HIS A 492 18.55 8.85 -2.15
N ALA A 493 19.60 9.66 -2.22
CA ALA A 493 19.54 11.08 -1.91
C ALA A 493 20.30 11.90 -2.96
N TRP A 494 19.57 12.64 -3.79
CA TRP A 494 20.10 13.49 -4.87
C TRP A 494 20.46 14.88 -4.34
N VAL A 495 21.54 14.94 -3.58
CA VAL A 495 21.92 16.13 -2.79
C VAL A 495 23.00 17.00 -3.45
N VAL A 496 23.54 16.60 -4.60
CA VAL A 496 24.63 17.31 -5.29
C VAL A 496 24.05 18.45 -6.15
N PRO A 497 24.52 19.70 -5.99
CA PRO A 497 24.04 20.83 -6.78
C PRO A 497 24.20 20.62 -8.29
N GLY A 498 23.17 20.93 -9.07
CA GLY A 498 23.12 20.72 -10.53
C GLY A 498 22.68 19.31 -10.94
N CYS A 499 22.49 18.41 -9.98
CA CYS A 499 22.00 17.05 -10.16
C CYS A 499 20.70 16.78 -9.38
N GLU A 500 19.96 17.83 -9.01
CA GLU A 500 18.66 17.72 -8.35
C GLU A 500 17.70 16.87 -9.20
N SER A 501 17.05 15.88 -8.60
CA SER A 501 16.10 15.02 -9.33
C SER A 501 14.74 15.72 -9.48
N PRO A 502 14.23 15.88 -10.71
CA PRO A 502 12.85 16.30 -10.96
C PRO A 502 11.80 15.32 -10.40
N TRP A 503 12.20 14.11 -10.03
CA TRP A 503 11.31 13.13 -9.42
C TRP A 503 11.32 13.16 -7.88
N GLY A 504 12.10 14.06 -7.30
CA GLY A 504 12.20 14.29 -5.86
C GLY A 504 13.56 13.90 -5.29
N VAL A 505 14.00 14.57 -4.23
CA VAL A 505 15.32 14.39 -3.61
C VAL A 505 15.59 12.95 -3.17
N PHE A 506 14.55 12.19 -2.83
CA PHE A 506 14.61 10.78 -2.43
C PHE A 506 14.12 9.78 -3.48
N SER A 507 13.97 10.22 -4.74
CA SER A 507 13.54 9.31 -5.81
C SER A 507 14.53 8.17 -6.06
N ALA A 508 14.04 6.95 -6.30
CA ALA A 508 14.90 5.80 -6.58
C ALA A 508 15.63 5.91 -7.93
N ALA A 509 15.18 6.80 -8.82
CA ALA A 509 15.86 7.17 -10.03
C ALA A 509 15.69 8.68 -10.33
N SER A 510 16.64 9.26 -11.07
CA SER A 510 16.62 10.64 -11.52
C SER A 510 16.55 10.72 -13.05
N PRO A 511 15.51 11.33 -13.64
CA PRO A 511 15.31 11.35 -15.09
C PRO A 511 16.38 12.17 -15.83
N ILE A 512 17.15 12.99 -15.11
CA ILE A 512 18.25 13.77 -15.68
C ILE A 512 19.55 12.98 -15.83
N LEU A 513 19.66 11.81 -15.20
CA LEU A 513 20.79 10.88 -15.39
C LEU A 513 20.59 10.05 -16.66
N ASP A 514 20.51 10.73 -17.80
CA ASP A 514 20.36 10.08 -19.10
C ASP A 514 21.69 9.57 -19.66
N ARG A 515 21.63 8.92 -20.83
CA ARG A 515 22.82 8.35 -21.48
C ARG A 515 23.91 9.39 -21.78
N ASP A 516 23.55 10.63 -22.07
CA ASP A 516 24.51 11.67 -22.47
C ASP A 516 25.37 12.10 -21.27
N VAL A 517 24.83 12.02 -20.05
CA VAL A 517 25.58 12.25 -18.81
C VAL A 517 26.78 11.29 -18.73
N ASN A 518 26.56 9.98 -18.86
CA ASN A 518 27.65 9.00 -18.81
C ASN A 518 28.62 9.11 -19.99
N LEU A 519 28.14 9.45 -21.19
CA LEU A 519 29.01 9.65 -22.34
C LEU A 519 29.94 10.87 -22.19
N ALA A 520 29.50 11.89 -21.43
CA ALA A 520 30.29 13.08 -21.12
C ALA A 520 31.07 12.97 -19.80
N SER A 521 30.85 11.89 -19.03
CA SER A 521 31.48 11.69 -17.73
C SER A 521 33.01 11.66 -17.84
N GLY A 522 33.69 12.17 -16.81
CA GLY A 522 35.16 12.33 -16.79
C GLY A 522 35.68 13.48 -17.66
N SER A 523 34.82 14.20 -18.40
CA SER A 523 35.19 15.42 -19.09
C SER A 523 35.21 16.65 -18.18
N LYS A 524 35.75 17.77 -18.65
CA LYS A 524 35.75 19.04 -17.90
C LYS A 524 34.35 19.67 -17.98
N GLY A 525 33.55 19.53 -16.93
CA GLY A 525 32.22 20.12 -16.79
C GLY A 525 31.65 19.89 -15.39
N GLU A 526 30.55 20.58 -15.09
CA GLU A 526 29.72 20.29 -13.92
C GLU A 526 29.04 18.92 -14.10
N PRO A 527 28.82 18.15 -13.02
CA PRO A 527 28.08 16.89 -13.09
C PRO A 527 26.67 17.13 -13.66
N CYS A 528 26.10 16.13 -14.32
CA CYS A 528 24.76 16.17 -14.93
C CYS A 528 24.52 17.24 -16.03
N ALA A 529 25.45 18.16 -16.29
CA ALA A 529 25.27 19.26 -17.25
C ALA A 529 25.09 18.81 -18.71
N ALA A 530 25.56 17.60 -19.05
CA ALA A 530 25.37 17.00 -20.37
C ALA A 530 23.96 16.42 -20.59
N SER A 531 23.14 16.35 -19.53
CA SER A 531 21.77 15.84 -19.60
C SER A 531 20.94 16.60 -20.62
N ARG A 532 20.30 15.86 -21.53
CA ARG A 532 19.28 16.42 -22.42
C ARG A 532 18.00 16.64 -21.66
N ALA A 533 17.64 15.67 -20.82
CA ALA A 533 16.42 15.71 -20.02
C ALA A 533 16.40 16.92 -19.08
N ALA A 534 17.54 17.30 -18.48
CA ALA A 534 17.63 18.44 -17.57
C ALA A 534 17.13 19.76 -18.17
N ARG A 535 17.20 19.93 -19.49
CA ARG A 535 16.75 21.16 -20.18
C ARG A 535 15.23 21.37 -20.13
N ARG A 536 14.47 20.31 -19.83
CA ARG A 536 13.02 20.36 -19.68
C ARG A 536 12.59 20.86 -18.30
N TYR A 537 13.44 20.68 -17.30
CA TYR A 537 13.08 20.85 -15.90
C TYR A 537 13.63 22.17 -15.35
N ASP A 538 12.78 22.90 -14.63
CA ASP A 538 13.25 23.95 -13.74
C ASP A 538 13.80 23.31 -12.46
N LEU A 539 15.13 23.23 -12.38
CA LEU A 539 15.85 22.66 -11.23
C LEU A 539 16.12 23.69 -10.12
N SER A 540 15.58 24.91 -10.23
CA SER A 540 15.67 25.86 -9.12
C SER A 540 14.90 25.34 -7.89
N PRO A 541 15.30 25.72 -6.66
CA PRO A 541 14.58 25.33 -5.45
C PRO A 541 13.10 25.70 -5.55
N GLY A 542 12.21 24.78 -5.18
CA GLY A 542 10.77 25.03 -5.17
C GLY A 542 10.37 26.19 -4.25
N THR A 543 9.25 26.81 -4.60
CA THR A 543 8.67 27.94 -3.87
C THR A 543 7.22 27.67 -3.47
N VAL A 544 6.65 28.55 -2.65
CA VAL A 544 5.22 28.50 -2.29
C VAL A 544 4.32 28.51 -3.53
N ASP A 545 4.69 29.26 -4.56
CA ASP A 545 3.91 29.38 -5.81
C ASP A 545 3.89 28.07 -6.59
N ASP A 546 4.98 27.29 -6.52
CA ASP A 546 5.09 25.97 -7.14
C ASP A 546 4.25 24.91 -6.44
N VAL A 547 3.75 25.20 -5.23
CA VAL A 547 2.95 24.26 -4.42
C VAL A 547 1.47 24.66 -4.29
N ALA A 548 1.14 25.95 -4.27
CA ALA A 548 -0.23 26.45 -4.11
C ALA A 548 -1.25 25.97 -5.18
N VAL A 549 -2.39 25.43 -4.74
CA VAL A 549 -3.51 25.00 -5.61
C VAL A 549 -4.58 26.11 -5.79
N GLY A 550 -4.19 27.33 -6.19
CA GLY A 550 -5.04 28.45 -6.68
C GLY A 550 -6.23 28.94 -5.82
N PRO A 551 -6.95 30.00 -6.26
CA PRO A 551 -6.41 31.26 -6.77
C PRO A 551 -5.91 32.12 -5.59
N ALA A 552 -4.85 32.90 -5.80
CA ALA A 552 -4.50 33.99 -4.91
C ALA A 552 -5.74 34.89 -4.68
N LEU A 553 -6.38 34.78 -3.52
CA LEU A 553 -7.41 35.72 -3.10
C LEU A 553 -6.71 37.07 -2.95
N ALA A 554 -7.07 37.98 -3.86
CA ALA A 554 -6.58 39.32 -3.97
C ALA A 554 -6.43 40.00 -2.59
N ALA A 555 -5.20 40.09 -2.10
CA ALA A 555 -4.82 41.10 -1.12
C ALA A 555 -4.68 42.47 -1.82
N GLY A 556 -5.79 42.93 -2.40
CA GLY A 556 -5.97 44.31 -2.82
C GLY A 556 -6.46 45.14 -1.64
N THR A 557 -5.55 45.60 -0.79
CA THR A 557 -5.85 46.70 0.13
C THR A 557 -5.70 48.04 -0.58
N ARG A 558 -6.84 48.73 -0.67
CA ARG A 558 -7.13 50.15 -1.00
C ARG A 558 -7.43 50.51 -2.45
#